data_AF-A0A4R8GUS1-F1
#
_entry.id   AF-A0A4R8GUS1-F1
#
_cell.length_a   1.000
_cell.length_b   1.000
_cell.length_c   1.000
_cell.angle_alpha   90.00
_cell.angle_beta   90.00
_cell.angle_gamma   90.00
#
_symmetry.space_group_name_H-M   'P 1'
#
loop_
_entity.id
_entity.type
_entity.pdbx_description
1 polymer ?
#
loop_
_entity_poly.entity_id
_entity_poly.type
_entity_poly.pdbx_seq_one_letter_code
_entity_poly.pdbx_strand_id
1 'polypeptide(L)'
;MENFNKLYQTFIDANDNLIYLKDNKMNYLFVNEAAAEFYNKSKKEIIGKNDYQISNREFAKFRRLTDDKVYHQLMVSSEKKRIVEEVEWNDRVYKVTKFPVKLLDGSYGVGAFIGDITEQFEKEKQIKYLLYRDSLTELYNRRFFEEEISDCAGSQFDPDLAAEFINLIRTE
;
A
#
# COMPACT_ATOMS: atom_id res chain seq x y z
N MET A 1 16.89 24.20 -16.93
CA MET A 1 15.59 23.72 -16.37
C MET A 1 14.91 22.72 -17.29
N GLU A 2 14.79 23.02 -18.59
CA GLU A 2 14.11 22.13 -19.55
C GLU A 2 14.70 20.71 -19.63
N ASN A 3 16.03 20.58 -19.62
CA ASN A 3 16.70 19.28 -19.60
C ASN A 3 16.44 18.48 -18.31
N PHE A 4 16.40 19.16 -17.15
CA PHE A 4 16.13 18.51 -15.87
C PHE A 4 14.69 17.99 -15.80
N ASN A 5 13.72 18.77 -16.27
CA ASN A 5 12.32 18.35 -16.31
C ASN A 5 12.13 17.15 -17.25
N LYS A 6 12.84 17.12 -18.39
CA LYS A 6 12.79 15.99 -19.31
C LYS A 6 13.40 14.72 -18.69
N LEU A 7 14.57 14.82 -18.07
CA LEU A 7 15.21 13.68 -17.39
C LEU A 7 14.38 13.16 -16.22
N TYR A 8 13.81 14.07 -15.42
CA TYR A 8 12.89 13.72 -14.34
C TYR A 8 11.67 12.96 -14.87
N GLN A 9 11.05 13.47 -15.95
CA GLN A 9 9.88 12.84 -16.55
C GLN A 9 10.22 11.44 -17.08
N THR A 10 11.32 11.30 -17.84
CA THR A 10 11.80 9.99 -18.32
C THR A 10 12.06 9.02 -17.16
N PHE A 11 12.59 9.51 -16.05
CA PHE A 11 12.87 8.68 -14.87
C PHE A 11 11.60 8.15 -14.20
N ILE A 12 10.60 9.01 -13.98
CA ILE A 12 9.34 8.58 -13.35
C ILE A 12 8.47 7.73 -14.30
N ASP A 13 8.57 7.96 -15.60
CA ASP A 13 7.83 7.20 -16.63
C ASP A 13 8.37 5.79 -16.83
N ALA A 14 9.61 5.52 -16.42
CA ALA A 14 10.19 4.18 -16.45
C ALA A 14 9.68 3.24 -15.34
N ASN A 15 8.77 3.73 -14.47
CA ASN A 15 8.25 2.96 -13.34
C ASN A 15 6.79 2.55 -13.59
N ASP A 16 6.49 1.27 -13.39
CA ASP A 16 5.14 0.71 -13.60
C ASP A 16 4.16 1.07 -12.46
N ASN A 17 4.67 1.57 -11.33
CA ASN A 17 3.80 2.08 -10.27
C ASN A 17 3.18 3.40 -10.70
N LEU A 18 1.94 3.65 -10.27
CA LEU A 18 1.29 4.92 -10.47
C LEU A 18 1.99 5.95 -9.58
N ILE A 19 2.60 6.96 -10.20
CA ILE A 19 3.28 8.06 -9.52
C ILE A 19 2.53 9.35 -9.80
N TYR A 20 2.20 10.09 -8.74
CA TYR A 20 1.61 11.41 -8.89
C TYR A 20 1.90 12.33 -7.71
N LEU A 21 1.69 13.63 -7.95
CA LEU A 21 1.64 14.67 -6.92
C LEU A 21 0.37 15.49 -7.10
N LYS A 22 -0.34 15.75 -5.99
CA LYS A 22 -1.46 16.67 -5.93
C LYS A 22 -1.11 17.93 -5.14
N ASP A 23 -1.73 19.05 -5.50
CA ASP A 23 -1.66 20.31 -4.74
C ASP A 23 -2.51 20.27 -3.45
N ASN A 24 -2.51 21.38 -2.70
CA ASN A 24 -3.33 21.54 -1.49
C ASN A 24 -4.85 21.59 -1.74
N LYS A 25 -5.28 21.71 -3.00
CA LYS A 25 -6.68 21.62 -3.45
C LYS A 25 -7.01 20.23 -4.02
N MET A 26 -6.08 19.28 -3.91
CA MET A 26 -6.17 17.91 -4.40
C MET A 26 -6.32 17.81 -5.93
N ASN A 27 -5.73 18.75 -6.67
CA ASN A 27 -5.58 18.67 -8.12
C ASN A 27 -4.21 18.11 -8.50
N TYR A 28 -4.15 17.30 -9.55
CA TYR A 28 -2.90 16.72 -10.04
C TYR A 28 -1.95 17.80 -10.58
N LEU A 29 -0.73 17.87 -10.03
CA LEU A 29 0.36 18.71 -10.54
C LEU A 29 1.19 17.98 -11.60
N PHE A 30 1.44 16.68 -11.38
CA PHE A 30 2.02 15.79 -12.39
C PHE A 30 1.58 14.35 -12.14
N VAL A 31 1.71 13.53 -13.18
CA VAL A 31 1.55 12.07 -13.15
C VAL A 31 2.61 11.42 -14.06
N ASN A 32 3.01 10.19 -13.79
CA ASN A 32 3.81 9.39 -14.72
C ASN A 32 2.93 8.67 -15.78
N GLU A 33 3.56 7.95 -16.70
CA GLU A 33 2.87 7.22 -17.76
C GLU A 33 1.94 6.13 -17.20
N ALA A 34 2.40 5.32 -16.24
CA ALA A 34 1.58 4.29 -15.61
C ALA A 34 0.29 4.85 -14.99
N ALA A 35 0.35 6.02 -14.36
CA ALA A 35 -0.85 6.70 -13.85
C ALA A 35 -1.76 7.21 -14.97
N ALA A 36 -1.21 7.73 -16.07
CA ALA A 36 -1.97 8.16 -17.23
C ALA A 36 -2.73 7.00 -17.89
N GLU A 37 -2.04 5.88 -18.10
CA GLU A 37 -2.60 4.63 -18.61
C GLU A 37 -3.68 4.07 -17.69
N PHE A 38 -3.44 4.06 -16.37
CA PHE A 38 -4.44 3.61 -15.38
C PHE A 38 -5.75 4.39 -15.46
N TYR A 39 -5.69 5.72 -15.65
CA TYR A 39 -6.89 6.54 -15.82
C TYR A 39 -7.45 6.51 -17.24
N ASN A 40 -6.78 5.83 -18.18
CA ASN A 40 -7.06 5.84 -19.61
C ASN A 40 -7.22 7.27 -20.16
N LYS A 41 -6.27 8.14 -19.82
CA LYS A 41 -6.25 9.57 -20.15
C LYS A 41 -4.83 10.04 -20.40
N SER A 42 -4.67 11.03 -21.27
CA SER A 42 -3.36 11.67 -21.41
C SER A 42 -3.00 12.47 -20.15
N LYS A 43 -1.69 12.65 -19.90
CA LYS A 43 -1.18 13.50 -18.80
C LYS A 43 -1.82 14.91 -18.81
N LYS A 44 -1.99 15.49 -20.00
CA LYS A 44 -2.61 16.81 -20.19
C LYS A 44 -4.08 16.85 -19.74
N GLU A 45 -4.80 15.76 -19.89
CA GLU A 45 -6.19 15.66 -19.44
C GLU A 45 -6.32 15.44 -17.94
N ILE A 46 -5.25 15.04 -17.25
CA ILE A 46 -5.24 14.76 -15.81
C ILE A 46 -4.75 15.97 -15.02
N ILE A 47 -3.68 16.62 -15.49
CA ILE A 47 -3.06 17.76 -14.81
C ILE A 47 -4.09 18.90 -14.61
N GLY A 48 -4.12 19.46 -13.41
CA GLY A 48 -5.04 20.52 -12.99
C GLY A 48 -6.44 20.04 -12.61
N LYS A 49 -6.73 18.74 -12.73
CA LYS A 49 -8.02 18.16 -12.33
C LYS A 49 -7.91 17.41 -11.00
N ASN A 50 -9.04 17.16 -10.35
CA ASN A 50 -9.13 16.27 -9.18
C ASN A 50 -9.75 14.92 -9.53
N ASP A 51 -9.77 13.98 -8.58
CA ASP A 51 -10.25 12.60 -8.78
C ASP A 51 -11.68 12.54 -9.36
N TYR A 52 -12.58 13.44 -8.95
CA TYR A 52 -13.97 13.46 -9.41
C TYR A 52 -14.13 13.87 -10.87
N GLN A 53 -13.14 14.55 -11.44
CA GLN A 53 -13.16 15.01 -12.82
C GLN A 53 -12.50 14.01 -13.78
N ILE A 54 -11.72 13.05 -13.27
CA ILE A 54 -10.98 12.09 -14.09
C ILE A 54 -11.43 10.64 -13.90
N SER A 55 -12.20 10.34 -12.86
CA SER A 55 -12.63 8.98 -12.52
C SER A 55 -14.11 8.94 -12.12
N ASN A 56 -14.64 7.73 -11.95
CA ASN A 56 -16.01 7.56 -11.46
C ASN A 56 -16.12 8.02 -10.00
N ARG A 57 -17.34 8.31 -9.56
CA ARG A 57 -17.60 8.93 -8.24
C ARG A 57 -17.21 8.03 -7.06
N GLU A 58 -17.35 6.73 -7.21
CA GLU A 58 -17.02 5.76 -6.16
C GLU A 58 -15.50 5.73 -5.93
N PHE A 59 -14.73 5.56 -7.00
CA PHE A 59 -13.27 5.58 -6.96
C PHE A 59 -12.73 6.94 -6.49
N ALA A 60 -13.33 8.04 -6.94
CA ALA A 60 -12.94 9.37 -6.52
C ALA A 60 -13.12 9.58 -5.00
N LYS A 61 -14.22 9.10 -4.43
CA LYS A 61 -14.44 9.12 -2.98
C LYS A 61 -13.39 8.29 -2.25
N PHE A 62 -13.12 7.08 -2.72
CA PHE A 62 -12.11 6.19 -2.16
C PHE A 62 -10.72 6.86 -2.10
N ARG A 63 -10.29 7.48 -3.20
CA ARG A 63 -9.02 8.22 -3.27
C ARG A 63 -8.99 9.43 -2.34
N ARG A 64 -10.07 10.22 -2.30
CA ARG A 64 -10.14 11.43 -1.45
C ARG A 64 -10.03 11.09 0.04
N LEU A 65 -10.73 10.07 0.52
CA LEU A 65 -10.68 9.67 1.94
C LEU A 65 -9.26 9.36 2.41
N THR A 66 -8.45 8.75 1.55
CA THR A 66 -7.07 8.39 1.88
C THR A 66 -6.10 9.57 1.70
N ASP A 67 -6.36 10.50 0.78
CA ASP A 67 -5.60 11.75 0.66
C ASP A 67 -5.86 12.67 1.87
N ASP A 68 -7.11 12.76 2.33
CA ASP A 68 -7.51 13.57 3.48
C ASP A 68 -6.84 13.09 4.77
N LYS A 69 -6.65 11.78 4.96
CA LYS A 69 -5.88 11.24 6.10
C LYS A 69 -4.45 11.81 6.15
N VAL A 70 -3.73 11.81 5.02
CA VAL A 70 -2.36 12.34 4.92
C VAL A 70 -2.38 13.85 5.16
N TYR A 71 -3.34 14.55 4.57
CA TYR A 71 -3.47 16.00 4.72
C TYR A 71 -3.81 16.41 6.16
N HIS A 72 -4.70 15.69 6.83
CA HIS A 72 -4.99 15.91 8.24
C HIS A 72 -3.79 15.59 9.14
N GLN A 73 -3.05 14.51 8.86
CA GLN A 73 -1.83 14.19 9.59
C GLN A 73 -0.78 15.29 9.47
N LEU A 74 -0.71 15.97 8.32
CA LEU A 74 0.14 17.15 8.13
C LEU A 74 -0.26 18.36 8.95
N MET A 75 -1.56 18.58 9.11
CA MET A 75 -2.09 19.77 9.79
C MET A 75 -2.18 19.59 11.30
N VAL A 76 -2.27 18.34 11.77
CA VAL A 76 -2.54 18.02 13.19
C VAL A 76 -1.33 17.41 13.90
N SER A 77 -0.41 16.76 13.18
CA SER A 77 0.78 16.15 13.80
C SER A 77 2.06 16.91 13.44
N SER A 78 2.96 17.07 14.41
CA SER A 78 4.31 17.60 14.20
C SER A 78 5.19 16.66 13.35
N GLU A 79 4.78 15.40 13.19
CA GLU A 79 5.51 14.37 12.49
C GLU A 79 5.00 14.20 11.05
N LYS A 80 5.74 14.75 10.09
CA LYS A 80 5.49 14.59 8.65
C LYS A 80 5.84 13.16 8.21
N LYS A 81 4.98 12.20 8.50
CA LYS A 81 5.23 10.79 8.21
C LYS A 81 4.64 10.37 6.87
N ARG A 82 5.35 9.44 6.24
CA ARG A 82 4.87 8.65 5.10
C ARG A 82 3.85 7.64 5.62
N ILE A 83 2.73 7.48 4.92
CA ILE A 83 1.73 6.45 5.14
C ILE A 83 1.94 5.34 4.10
N VAL A 84 1.88 4.08 4.54
CA VAL A 84 1.92 2.90 3.67
C VAL A 84 0.76 2.00 4.08
N GLU A 85 -0.13 1.69 3.15
CA GLU A 85 -1.31 0.84 3.35
C GLU A 85 -1.43 -0.14 2.18
N GLU A 86 -2.02 -1.30 2.45
CA GLU A 86 -2.48 -2.24 1.42
C GLU A 86 -3.98 -2.06 1.23
N VAL A 87 -4.40 -1.97 -0.03
CA VAL A 87 -5.78 -1.65 -0.41
C VAL A 87 -6.22 -2.66 -1.45
N GLU A 88 -7.39 -3.26 -1.23
CA GLU A 88 -8.06 -4.06 -2.24
C GLU A 88 -9.03 -3.21 -3.07
N TRP A 89 -8.97 -3.34 -4.39
CA TRP A 89 -9.88 -2.68 -5.31
C TRP A 89 -9.99 -3.48 -6.62
N ASN A 90 -11.21 -3.82 -7.05
CA ASN A 90 -11.47 -4.61 -8.27
C ASN A 90 -10.62 -5.90 -8.35
N ASP A 91 -10.66 -6.74 -7.32
CA ASP A 91 -9.95 -8.02 -7.23
C ASP A 91 -8.41 -7.91 -7.34
N ARG A 92 -7.87 -6.71 -7.11
CA ARG A 92 -6.44 -6.43 -7.08
C ARG A 92 -6.04 -5.84 -5.75
N VAL A 93 -4.82 -6.16 -5.33
CA VAL A 93 -4.21 -5.63 -4.11
C VAL A 93 -3.17 -4.59 -4.49
N TYR A 94 -3.31 -3.39 -3.94
CA TYR A 94 -2.45 -2.25 -4.19
C TYR A 94 -1.69 -1.86 -2.93
N LYS A 95 -0.37 -1.72 -3.05
CA LYS A 95 0.45 -1.07 -2.03
C LYS A 95 0.46 0.43 -2.27
N VAL A 96 -0.27 1.15 -1.43
CA VAL A 96 -0.44 2.60 -1.51
C VAL A 96 0.54 3.26 -0.55
N THR A 97 1.51 3.97 -1.10
CA THR A 97 2.39 4.87 -0.35
C THR A 97 1.96 6.31 -0.60
N LYS A 98 1.73 7.07 0.46
CA LYS A 98 1.47 8.52 0.39
C LYS A 98 2.36 9.29 1.33
N PHE A 99 2.75 10.49 0.94
CA PHE A 99 3.65 11.32 1.73
C PHE A 99 3.43 12.79 1.42
N PRO A 100 3.71 13.67 2.40
CA PRO A 100 3.61 15.10 2.20
C PRO A 100 4.73 15.63 1.31
N VAL A 101 4.39 16.60 0.46
CA VAL A 101 5.38 17.30 -0.36
C VAL A 101 5.22 18.80 -0.14
N LYS A 102 6.28 19.46 0.33
CA LYS A 102 6.31 20.92 0.43
C LYS A 102 6.45 21.50 -0.99
N LEU A 103 5.49 22.30 -1.40
CA LEU A 103 5.44 22.94 -2.71
C LEU A 103 6.25 24.24 -2.71
N LEU A 104 6.50 24.77 -3.91
CA LEU A 104 7.30 25.98 -4.11
C LEU A 104 6.70 27.23 -3.46
N ASP A 105 5.37 27.29 -3.36
CA ASP A 105 4.63 28.37 -2.70
C ASP A 105 4.60 28.24 -1.15
N GLY A 106 5.26 27.19 -0.61
CA GLY A 106 5.32 26.89 0.81
C GLY A 106 4.13 26.07 1.35
N SER A 107 3.09 25.85 0.54
CA SER A 107 1.98 24.96 0.90
C SER A 107 2.40 23.48 0.83
N TYR A 108 1.52 22.59 1.28
CA TYR A 108 1.75 21.14 1.19
C TYR A 108 0.77 20.48 0.22
N GLY A 109 1.33 19.65 -0.65
CA GLY A 109 0.63 18.70 -1.48
C GLY A 109 0.79 17.26 -1.00
N VAL A 110 0.18 16.33 -1.73
CA VAL A 110 0.23 14.88 -1.44
C VAL A 110 0.91 14.17 -2.61
N GLY A 111 2.10 13.63 -2.36
CA GLY A 111 2.78 12.71 -3.27
C GLY A 111 2.33 11.27 -3.03
N ALA A 112 2.26 10.46 -4.08
CA ALA A 112 1.90 9.06 -3.97
C ALA A 112 2.67 8.16 -4.93
N PHE A 113 2.90 6.93 -4.46
CA PHE A 113 3.30 5.78 -5.25
C PHE A 113 2.30 4.66 -4.99
N ILE A 114 1.71 4.09 -6.04
CA ILE A 114 0.78 2.98 -5.91
C ILE A 114 1.24 1.86 -6.83
N GLY A 115 1.61 0.74 -6.23
CA GLY A 115 1.99 -0.46 -6.96
C GLY A 115 0.92 -1.52 -6.85
N ASP A 116 0.63 -2.19 -7.97
CA ASP A 116 -0.12 -3.43 -7.95
C ASP A 116 0.78 -4.54 -7.39
N ILE A 117 0.38 -5.10 -6.25
CA ILE A 117 1.08 -6.19 -5.58
C ILE A 117 0.27 -7.48 -5.61
N THR A 118 -0.75 -7.59 -6.47
CA THR A 118 -1.68 -8.74 -6.48
C THR A 118 -0.94 -10.06 -6.65
N GLU A 119 -0.03 -10.14 -7.62
CA GLU A 119 0.75 -11.37 -7.85
C GLU A 119 1.64 -11.71 -6.66
N GLN A 120 2.29 -10.70 -6.06
CA GLN A 120 3.13 -10.89 -4.88
C GLN A 120 2.31 -11.35 -3.69
N PHE A 121 1.17 -10.71 -3.45
CA PHE A 121 0.23 -11.01 -2.38
C PHE A 121 -0.30 -12.45 -2.50
N GLU A 122 -0.72 -12.87 -3.70
CA GLU A 122 -1.20 -14.24 -3.93
C GLU A 122 -0.08 -15.28 -3.79
N LYS A 123 1.14 -14.99 -4.25
CA LYS A 123 2.29 -15.88 -4.03
C LYS A 123 2.63 -16.00 -2.54
N GLU A 124 2.64 -14.89 -1.81
CA GLU A 124 2.87 -14.90 -0.35
C GLU A 124 1.80 -15.69 0.39
N LYS A 125 0.54 -15.54 -0.01
CA LYS A 125 -0.60 -16.30 0.52
C LYS A 125 -0.47 -17.79 0.22
N GLN A 126 -0.08 -18.18 -1.01
CA GLN A 126 0.17 -19.57 -1.38
C GLN A 126 1.34 -20.18 -0.61
N ILE A 127 2.44 -19.44 -0.46
CA ILE A 127 3.60 -19.86 0.35
C ILE A 127 3.15 -20.10 1.80
N LYS A 128 2.42 -19.16 2.41
CA LYS A 128 1.88 -19.32 3.76
C LYS A 128 0.95 -20.53 3.86
N TYR A 129 0.07 -20.74 2.87
CA TYR A 129 -0.82 -21.89 2.82
C TYR A 129 -0.03 -23.21 2.85
N LEU A 130 1.00 -23.34 2.00
CA LEU A 130 1.85 -24.54 1.92
C LEU A 130 2.73 -24.72 3.17
N LEU A 131 3.16 -23.64 3.81
CA LEU A 131 3.97 -23.70 5.03
C LEU A 131 3.17 -24.15 6.25
N TYR A 132 1.87 -23.86 6.29
CA TYR A 132 1.02 -24.11 7.45
C TYR A 132 0.03 -25.23 7.28
N ARG A 133 -0.06 -25.87 6.12
CA ARG A 133 -0.95 -27.01 5.91
C ARG A 133 -0.21 -28.27 5.48
N ASP A 134 -0.77 -29.40 5.88
CA ASP A 134 -0.35 -30.72 5.44
C ASP A 134 -0.87 -30.98 4.02
N SER A 135 -0.01 -31.44 3.13
CA SER A 135 -0.31 -31.56 1.70
C SER A 135 -1.26 -32.71 1.37
N LEU A 136 -1.43 -33.68 2.27
CA LEU A 136 -2.29 -34.85 2.06
C LEU A 136 -3.70 -34.63 2.62
N THR A 137 -3.80 -33.94 3.76
CA THR A 137 -5.06 -33.76 4.50
C THR A 137 -5.67 -32.37 4.35
N GLU A 138 -4.91 -31.41 3.81
CA GLU A 138 -5.25 -29.99 3.77
C GLU A 138 -5.47 -29.34 5.16
N LEU A 139 -5.25 -30.07 6.25
CA LEU A 139 -5.36 -29.56 7.62
C LEU A 139 -4.12 -28.75 8.00
N TYR A 140 -4.24 -27.91 9.04
CA TYR A 140 -3.07 -27.22 9.57
C TYR A 140 -2.00 -28.22 10.01
N ASN A 141 -0.76 -27.95 9.64
CA ASN A 141 0.36 -28.81 10.00
C ASN A 141 0.88 -28.45 11.39
N ARG A 142 1.77 -29.31 11.88
CA ARG A 142 2.40 -29.19 13.20
C ARG A 142 3.07 -27.83 13.42
N ARG A 143 3.70 -27.26 12.39
CA ARG A 143 4.36 -25.95 12.46
C ARG A 143 3.37 -24.83 12.79
N PHE A 144 2.20 -24.82 12.15
CA PHE A 144 1.16 -23.83 12.45
C PHE A 144 0.76 -23.85 13.93
N PHE A 145 0.52 -25.04 14.48
CA PHE A 145 0.12 -25.19 15.88
C PHE A 145 1.22 -24.74 16.85
N GLU A 146 2.49 -25.03 16.56
CA GLU A 146 3.60 -24.55 17.38
C GLU A 146 3.69 -23.01 17.43
N GLU A 147 3.59 -22.36 16.27
CA GLU A 147 3.65 -20.89 16.17
C GLU A 147 2.44 -20.25 16.87
N GLU A 148 1.23 -20.78 16.67
CA GLU A 148 0.02 -20.22 17.28
C GLU A 148 -0.01 -20.36 18.81
N ILE A 149 0.46 -21.49 19.35
CA ILE A 149 0.58 -21.70 20.80
C ILE A 149 1.64 -20.76 21.38
N SER A 150 2.74 -20.54 20.66
CA SER A 150 3.78 -19.59 21.06
C SER A 150 3.27 -18.15 21.05
N ASP A 151 2.50 -17.74 20.04
CA ASP A 151 1.96 -16.38 19.94
C ASP A 151 0.91 -16.09 21.02
N CYS A 152 0.18 -17.12 21.46
CA CYS A 152 -0.78 -17.02 22.55
C CYS A 152 -0.15 -17.12 23.96
N ALA A 153 1.14 -17.47 24.06
CA ALA A 153 1.84 -17.59 25.33
C ALA A 153 1.97 -16.22 26.03
N GLY A 154 1.59 -16.16 27.31
CA GLY A 154 1.59 -14.94 28.10
C GLY A 154 0.38 -14.01 27.89
N SER A 155 -0.48 -14.32 26.91
CA SER A 155 -1.77 -13.63 26.75
C SER A 155 -2.96 -14.53 27.10
N GLN A 156 -3.01 -15.75 26.54
CA GLN A 156 -4.08 -16.72 26.76
C GLN A 156 -3.61 -17.97 27.52
N PHE A 157 -2.33 -18.32 27.41
CA PHE A 157 -1.72 -19.46 28.09
C PHE A 157 -0.57 -19.03 29.00
N ASP A 158 -0.30 -19.84 30.02
CA ASP A 158 0.93 -19.72 30.79
C ASP A 158 2.15 -19.99 29.88
N PRO A 159 3.17 -19.12 29.85
CA PRO A 159 4.33 -19.29 28.97
C PRO A 159 5.13 -20.57 29.20
N ASP A 160 5.26 -21.01 30.46
CA ASP A 160 6.05 -22.20 30.79
C ASP A 160 5.28 -23.46 30.38
N LEU A 161 3.97 -23.48 30.59
CA LEU A 161 3.09 -24.58 30.15
C LEU A 161 3.02 -24.67 28.62
N ALA A 162 2.95 -23.54 27.91
CA ALA A 162 2.97 -23.50 26.45
C ALA A 162 4.29 -24.05 25.89
N ALA A 163 5.43 -23.72 26.51
CA ALA A 163 6.74 -24.23 26.12
C ALA A 163 6.88 -25.76 26.36
N GLU A 164 6.38 -26.27 27.48
CA GLU A 164 6.38 -27.70 27.78
C GLU A 164 5.55 -28.49 26.76
N PHE A 165 4.36 -27.97 26.42
CA PHE A 165 3.48 -28.59 25.43
C PHE A 165 4.06 -28.60 24.02
N ILE A 166 4.69 -27.51 23.58
CA ILE A 166 5.40 -27.47 22.28
C ILE A 166 6.54 -28.50 22.24
N ASN A 167 7.30 -28.64 23.34
CA ASN A 167 8.38 -29.63 23.41
C ASN A 167 7.85 -31.07 23.35
N LEU A 168 6.73 -31.36 24.02
CA LEU A 168 6.08 -32.66 23.95
C LEU A 168 5.70 -33.03 22.52
N ILE A 169 5.06 -32.09 21.80
CA ILE A 169 4.67 -32.29 20.40
C ILE A 169 5.90 -32.50 19.50
N ARG A 170 7.09 -31.98 19.86
CA ARG A 170 8.36 -32.12 19.10
C ARG A 170 9.06 -33.45 19.27
N THR A 171 8.73 -34.18 20.33
CA THR A 171 9.36 -35.44 20.69
C THR A 171 8.58 -36.68 20.26
N GLU A 172 7.34 -36.52 19.79
CA GLU A 172 6.52 -37.58 19.17
C GLU A 172 6.63 -37.58 17.64
#